data_AF-A0A1B6K7P9-F1
#
_entry.id   AF-A0A1B6K7P9-F1
#
_cell.length_a   1.000
_cell.length_b   1.000
_cell.length_c   1.000
_cell.angle_alpha   90.00
_cell.angle_beta   90.00
_cell.angle_gamma   90.00
#
_symmetry.space_group_name_H-M   'P 1'
#
loop_
_entity.id
_entity.type
_entity.pdbx_description
1 polymer ?
#
loop_
_entity_poly.entity_id
_entity_poly.type
_entity_poly.pdbx_seq_one_letter_code
_entity_poly.pdbx_strand_id
1 'polypeptide(L)'
;MLQDSTFNMALRPSELNRLHKYKQKVRLLELDIQFLRKCKKFKIFPKFIKINIPIKNKTTDRVIHNAKLNWLNLEIKNLYSKQDSLSLQALELHLDISK
;
A
#
# COMPACT_ATOMS: atom_id res chain seq x y z
N MET A 1 -25.61 44.84 -12.83
CA MET A 1 -24.63 44.33 -13.80
C MET A 1 -23.89 43.18 -13.15
N LEU A 2 -24.24 41.95 -13.51
CA LEU A 2 -23.57 40.74 -13.07
C LEU A 2 -22.26 40.65 -13.87
N GLN A 3 -21.12 40.78 -13.21
CA GLN A 3 -19.83 40.49 -13.82
C GLN A 3 -19.66 38.96 -13.80
N ASP A 4 -19.79 38.36 -14.98
CA ASP A 4 -19.42 36.98 -15.24
C ASP A 4 -17.94 36.79 -14.91
N SER A 5 -17.68 36.16 -13.77
CA SER A 5 -16.36 35.63 -13.43
C SER A 5 -16.03 34.51 -14.40
N THR A 6 -15.20 34.80 -15.39
CA THR A 6 -14.59 33.84 -16.30
C THR A 6 -13.75 32.84 -15.50
N PHE A 7 -14.34 31.70 -15.18
CA PHE A 7 -13.63 30.54 -14.65
C PHE A 7 -12.66 30.02 -15.72
N ASN A 8 -11.41 30.48 -15.66
CA ASN A 8 -10.29 29.84 -16.36
C ASN A 8 -10.01 28.49 -15.70
N MET A 9 -10.79 27.48 -16.10
CA MET A 9 -10.63 26.07 -15.71
C MET A 9 -9.49 25.42 -16.51
N ALA A 10 -8.29 26.00 -16.44
CA ALA A 10 -7.09 25.36 -16.94
C ALA A 10 -6.60 24.37 -15.87
N LEU A 11 -6.85 23.08 -16.08
CA LEU A 11 -6.28 21.97 -15.30
C LEU A 11 -4.79 22.25 -15.01
N ARG A 12 -4.42 22.49 -13.75
CA ARG A 12 -3.01 22.76 -13.43
C ARG A 12 -2.22 21.47 -13.71
N PRO A 13 -1.23 21.48 -14.62
CA PRO A 13 -0.47 20.27 -14.97
C PRO A 13 0.15 19.56 -13.76
N SER A 14 0.44 20.32 -12.69
CA SER A 14 0.93 19.83 -11.41
C SER A 14 -0.07 18.93 -10.66
N GLU A 15 -1.36 19.23 -10.70
CA GLU A 15 -2.43 18.47 -10.03
C GLU A 15 -2.70 17.15 -10.76
N LEU A 16 -2.73 17.19 -12.10
CA LEU A 16 -2.81 15.99 -12.95
C LEU A 16 -1.63 15.05 -12.74
N ASN A 17 -0.41 15.59 -12.68
CA ASN A 17 0.79 14.82 -12.39
C ASN A 17 0.75 14.18 -10.99
N ARG A 18 0.23 14.91 -9.99
CA ARG A 18 0.06 14.39 -8.64
C ARG A 18 -0.96 13.25 -8.60
N LEU A 19 -2.09 13.40 -9.29
CA LEU A 19 -3.10 12.34 -9.43
C LEU A 19 -2.52 11.09 -10.10
N HIS A 20 -1.75 11.25 -11.17
CA HIS A 20 -1.08 10.13 -11.84
C HIS A 20 -0.12 9.40 -10.89
N LYS A 21 0.69 10.15 -10.12
CA LYS A 21 1.60 9.57 -9.12
C LYS A 21 0.85 8.77 -8.05
N TYR A 22 -0.30 9.25 -7.57
CA TYR A 22 -1.10 8.49 -6.60
C TYR A 22 -1.62 7.19 -7.21
N LYS A 23 -2.21 7.24 -8.41
CA LYS A 23 -2.68 6.03 -9.12
C LYS A 23 -1.56 5.02 -9.35
N GLN A 24 -0.36 5.48 -9.71
CA GLN A 24 0.81 4.61 -9.87
C GLN A 24 1.22 3.96 -8.55
N LYS A 25 1.27 4.71 -7.44
CA LYS A 25 1.58 4.15 -6.11
C LYS A 25 0.57 3.11 -5.67
N VAL A 26 -0.72 3.33 -5.90
CA VAL A 26 -1.79 2.34 -5.60
C VAL A 26 -1.57 1.04 -6.36
N ARG A 27 -1.22 1.10 -7.65
CA ARG A 27 -0.91 -0.09 -8.47
C ARG A 27 0.32 -0.83 -7.96
N LEU A 28 1.38 -0.11 -7.57
CA LEU A 28 2.58 -0.73 -7.00
C LEU A 28 2.26 -1.47 -5.70
N LEU A 29 1.46 -0.87 -4.81
CA LEU A 29 1.01 -1.52 -3.58
C LEU A 29 0.17 -2.77 -3.86
N GLU A 30 -0.65 -2.76 -4.91
CA GLU A 30 -1.42 -3.94 -5.32
C GLU A 30 -0.49 -5.12 -5.70
N LEU A 31 0.57 -4.84 -6.46
CA LEU A 31 1.57 -5.85 -6.83
C LEU A 31 2.31 -6.38 -5.59
N ASP A 32 2.71 -5.50 -4.66
CA ASP A 32 3.36 -5.89 -3.41
C ASP A 32 2.45 -6.79 -2.55
N ILE A 33 1.16 -6.44 -2.45
CA ILE A 33 0.16 -7.26 -1.75
C ILE A 33 0.02 -8.63 -2.42
N GLN A 34 -0.10 -8.67 -3.74
CA GLN A 34 -0.20 -9.94 -4.49
C GLN A 34 1.05 -10.81 -4.28
N PHE A 35 2.24 -10.20 -4.30
CA PHE A 35 3.50 -10.87 -4.01
C PHE A 35 3.51 -11.47 -2.60
N LEU A 36 3.19 -10.68 -1.56
CA LEU A 36 3.17 -11.18 -0.18
C LEU A 36 2.10 -12.24 0.07
N ARG A 37 0.95 -12.15 -0.61
CA ARG A 37 -0.08 -13.22 -0.59
C ARG A 37 0.44 -14.52 -1.20
N LYS A 38 1.21 -14.45 -2.30
CA LYS A 38 1.90 -15.64 -2.86
C LYS A 38 2.93 -16.17 -1.87
N CYS A 39 3.75 -15.31 -1.26
CA CYS A 39 4.69 -15.71 -0.22
C CYS A 39 4.00 -16.44 0.94
N LYS A 40 2.82 -15.96 1.38
CA LYS A 40 2.02 -16.62 2.42
C LYS A 40 1.57 -18.02 2.00
N LYS A 41 1.06 -18.16 0.78
CA LYS A 41 0.64 -19.47 0.21
C LYS A 41 1.80 -20.47 0.19
N PHE A 42 2.98 -20.03 -0.22
CA PHE A 42 4.18 -20.86 -0.33
C PHE A 42 5.01 -20.93 0.96
N LYS A 43 4.57 -20.29 2.06
CA LYS A 43 5.30 -20.20 3.34
C LYS A 43 6.72 -19.65 3.19
N ILE A 44 6.90 -18.67 2.32
CA ILE A 44 8.17 -17.95 2.08
C ILE A 44 8.14 -16.64 2.86
N PHE A 45 9.26 -16.27 3.50
CA PHE A 45 9.36 -15.09 4.37
C PHE A 45 10.52 -14.19 3.95
N PRO A 46 10.39 -13.46 2.82
CA PRO A 46 11.53 -12.86 2.11
C PRO A 46 12.24 -11.72 2.86
N LYS A 47 11.60 -11.10 3.85
CA LYS A 47 12.16 -9.99 4.65
C LYS A 47 12.06 -10.21 6.17
N PHE A 48 11.73 -11.42 6.61
CA PHE A 48 11.63 -11.68 8.04
C PHE A 48 13.04 -11.68 8.66
N ILE A 49 13.20 -10.99 9.79
CA ILE A 49 14.46 -10.89 10.52
C ILE A 49 14.96 -12.30 10.84
N LYS A 50 16.23 -12.58 10.52
CA LYS A 50 16.86 -13.84 10.92
C LYS A 50 17.11 -13.79 12.42
N ILE A 51 16.27 -14.48 13.18
CA ILE A 51 16.44 -14.65 14.62
C ILE A 51 17.37 -15.85 14.83
N ASN A 52 18.53 -15.62 15.44
CA ASN A 52 19.42 -16.71 15.86
C ASN A 52 19.00 -17.15 17.28
N ILE A 53 18.43 -18.35 17.40
CA ILE A 53 18.07 -18.93 18.70
C ILE A 53 19.06 -20.04 19.03
N PRO A 54 19.76 -19.98 20.19
CA PRO A 54 20.77 -20.97 20.56
C PRO A 54 20.16 -22.36 20.81
N ILE A 55 18.91 -22.42 21.27
CA ILE A 55 18.17 -23.65 21.53
C ILE A 55 17.26 -23.94 20.35
N LYS A 56 17.49 -25.07 19.67
CA LYS A 56 16.65 -25.55 18.57
C LYS A 56 15.83 -26.74 19.04
N ASN A 57 14.55 -26.52 19.34
CA ASN A 57 13.58 -27.57 19.64
C ASN A 57 12.26 -27.36 18.89
N LYS A 58 11.38 -28.37 18.90
CA LYS A 58 10.09 -28.32 18.18
C LYS A 58 9.22 -27.12 18.60
N THR A 59 9.29 -26.73 19.87
CA THR A 59 8.54 -25.59 20.41
C THR A 59 9.08 -24.27 19.86
N THR A 60 10.40 -24.07 19.87
CA THR A 60 11.04 -22.86 19.32
C THR A 60 10.77 -22.74 17.83
N ASP A 61 10.83 -23.83 17.07
CA ASP A 61 10.53 -23.83 15.63
C ASP A 61 9.08 -23.42 15.36
N ARG A 62 8.13 -23.93 16.16
CA ARG A 62 6.71 -23.55 16.07
C ARG A 62 6.50 -22.07 16.38
N VAL A 63 7.16 -21.55 17.42
CA VAL A 63 7.08 -20.13 17.79
C VAL A 63 7.64 -19.25 16.68
N ILE A 64 8.80 -19.59 16.12
CA ILE A 64 9.40 -18.85 14.98
C ILE A 64 8.45 -18.89 13.78
N HIS A 65 7.86 -20.05 13.47
CA HIS A 65 6.94 -20.17 12.35
C HIS A 65 5.69 -19.30 12.54
N ASN A 66 5.11 -19.29 13.73
CA ASN A 66 3.97 -18.45 14.06
C ASN A 66 4.32 -16.96 13.98
N ALA A 67 5.50 -16.56 14.48
CA ALA A 67 5.97 -15.18 14.38
C ALA A 67 6.15 -14.74 12.93
N LYS A 68 6.72 -15.60 12.08
CA LYS A 68 6.86 -15.37 10.63
C LYS A 68 5.51 -15.17 9.94
N LEU A 69 4.53 -16.03 10.23
CA LEU A 69 3.18 -15.90 9.70
C LEU A 69 2.48 -14.63 10.18
N ASN A 70 2.61 -14.31 11.47
CA ASN A 70 2.01 -13.11 12.05
C ASN A 70 2.60 -11.84 11.43
N TRP A 71 3.92 -11.77 11.30
CA TRP A 71 4.60 -10.68 10.60
C TRP A 71 4.08 -10.51 9.18
N LEU A 72 3.96 -11.60 8.41
CA LEU A 72 3.48 -11.53 7.03
C LEU A 72 2.03 -11.05 6.94
N ASN A 73 1.17 -11.46 7.87
CA ASN A 73 -0.21 -10.98 7.95
C ASN A 73 -0.27 -9.48 8.25
N LEU A 74 0.55 -9.00 9.18
CA LEU A 74 0.64 -7.59 9.53
C LEU A 74 1.15 -6.74 8.36
N GLU A 75 2.16 -7.24 7.63
CA GLU A 75 2.70 -6.55 6.46
C GLU A 75 1.64 -6.39 5.37
N ILE A 76 0.90 -7.47 5.05
CA ILE A 76 -0.22 -7.42 4.10
C ILE A 76 -1.29 -6.43 4.56
N LYS A 77 -1.68 -6.46 5.85
CA LYS A 77 -2.67 -5.54 6.41
C LYS A 77 -2.23 -4.08 6.31
N ASN A 78 -0.95 -3.81 6.59
CA ASN A 78 -0.38 -2.46 6.48
C ASN A 78 -0.37 -1.97 5.03
N LEU A 79 -0.06 -2.83 4.05
CA LEU A 79 -0.10 -2.45 2.64
C LEU A 79 -1.53 -2.13 2.17
N TYR A 80 -2.53 -2.91 2.59
CA TYR A 80 -3.94 -2.58 2.33
C TYR A 80 -4.32 -1.21 2.89
N SER A 81 -3.99 -0.95 4.17
CA SER A 81 -4.28 0.34 4.78
C SER A 81 -3.61 1.52 4.05
N LYS A 82 -2.37 1.35 3.58
CA LYS A 82 -1.68 2.36 2.74
C LYS A 82 -2.35 2.54 1.38
N GLN A 83 -2.79 1.44 0.76
CA GLN A 83 -3.47 1.46 -0.52
C GLN A 83 -4.79 2.22 -0.42
N ASP A 84 -5.59 1.94 0.62
CA ASP A 84 -6.87 2.61 0.87
C ASP A 84 -6.68 4.12 1.09
N SER A 85 -5.71 4.49 1.93
CA SER A 85 -5.37 5.91 2.19
C SER A 85 -4.96 6.66 0.91
N LEU A 86 -4.13 6.05 0.06
CA LEU A 86 -3.71 6.68 -1.20
C LEU A 86 -4.85 6.71 -2.24
N SER A 87 -5.74 5.72 -2.22
CA SER A 87 -6.91 5.69 -3.10
C SER A 87 -7.90 6.79 -2.74
N LEU A 88 -8.10 7.04 -1.44
CA LEU A 88 -8.90 8.16 -0.95
C LEU A 88 -8.31 9.50 -1.39
N GLN A 89 -7.01 9.72 -1.19
CA GLN A 89 -6.33 10.96 -1.63
C GLN A 89 -6.41 11.16 -3.14
N ALA A 90 -6.35 10.09 -3.92
CA ALA A 90 -6.50 10.15 -5.38
C ALA A 90 -7.94 10.54 -5.77
N LEU A 91 -8.94 10.02 -5.06
CA LEU A 91 -10.35 10.32 -5.31
C LEU A 91 -10.68 11.77 -4.95
N GLU A 92 -10.24 12.24 -3.78
CA GLU A 92 -10.40 13.63 -3.34
C GLU A 92 -9.82 14.60 -4.37
N LEU A 93 -8.56 14.37 -4.79
CA LEU A 93 -7.92 15.19 -5.81
C LEU A 93 -8.64 15.10 -7.16
N HIS A 94 -9.18 13.94 -7.53
CA HIS A 94 -9.94 13.81 -8.76
C HIS A 94 -11.24 14.62 -8.72
N LEU A 95 -11.95 14.61 -7.59
CA LEU A 95 -13.16 15.40 -7.39
C LEU A 95 -12.86 16.90 -7.42
N ASP A 96 -11.78 17.34 -6.77
CA ASP A 96 -11.38 18.76 -6.78
C ASP A 96 -10.98 19.26 -8.17
N ILE A 97 -10.36 18.38 -8.97
CA ILE A 97 -10.00 18.66 -10.36
C ILE A 97 -11.23 18.70 -11.29
N SER A 98 -12.27 17.91 -11.00
CA SER A 98 -13.42 17.73 -11.88
C SER A 98 -14.59 18.68 -11.58
N LYS A 99 -14.48 19.50 -10.54
CA LYS A 99 -15.41 20.59 -10.19
C LYS A 99 -15.07 21.85 -10.99
#